data_AF-G1K0G1-F1
#
_entry.id   AF-G1K0G1-F1
#
_cell.length_a   1.000
_cell.length_b   1.000
_cell.length_c   1.000
_cell.angle_alpha   90.00
_cell.angle_beta   90.00
_cell.angle_gamma   90.00
#
_symmetry.space_group_name_H-M   'P 1'
#
loop_
_entity.id
_entity.type
_entity.pdbx_description
1 polymer ?
#
loop_
_entity_poly.entity_id
_entity_poly.type
_entity_poly.pdbx_seq_one_letter_code
_entity_poly.pdbx_strand_id
1 'polypeptide(L)'
;AATRKLQGEIERCLKKVTEGVETFEDIWQKVHNATNSNQKEKYEADLKKEIKKLQRLRDQIKSWIASAEIKDKSALLEYRKLIETQMERFKVVERETKTKAYSKEGLG
;
A
#
# COMPACT_ATOMS: atom_id res chain seq x y z
N ALA A 1 18.77 -22.18 14.41
CA ALA A 1 18.51 -22.19 12.96
C ALA A 1 17.20 -21.48 12.58
N ALA A 2 16.07 -21.77 13.25
CA ALA A 2 14.76 -21.17 12.95
C ALA A 2 14.71 -19.64 13.06
N THR A 3 15.28 -19.05 14.12
CA THR A 3 15.32 -17.59 14.34
C THR A 3 16.01 -16.83 13.21
N ARG A 4 17.10 -17.38 12.66
CA ARG A 4 17.84 -16.76 11.54
C ARG A 4 17.05 -16.81 10.23
N LYS A 5 16.26 -17.88 10.02
CA LYS A 5 15.37 -18.01 8.86
C LYS A 5 14.23 -16.98 8.93
N LEU A 6 13.60 -16.85 10.10
CA LEU A 6 12.55 -15.85 10.35
C LEU A 6 13.06 -14.42 10.14
N GLN A 7 14.25 -14.10 10.64
CA GLN A 7 14.84 -12.78 10.46
C GLN A 7 15.03 -12.44 8.98
N GLY A 8 15.53 -13.38 8.17
CA GLY A 8 15.66 -13.18 6.73
C GLY A 8 14.31 -13.04 6.00
N GLU A 9 13.24 -13.68 6.50
CA GLU A 9 11.88 -13.48 5.96
C GLU A 9 11.34 -12.09 6.28
N ILE A 10 11.60 -11.59 7.49
CA ILE A 10 11.25 -10.24 7.91
C ILE A 10 11.97 -9.23 7.03
N GLU A 11 13.30 -9.31 6.90
CA GLU A 11 14.09 -8.38 6.07
C GLU A 11 13.61 -8.33 4.63
N ARG A 12 13.31 -9.48 4.01
CA ARG A 12 12.75 -9.54 2.66
C ARG A 12 11.37 -8.90 2.58
N CYS A 13 10.54 -9.05 3.60
CA CYS A 13 9.23 -8.41 3.64
C CYS A 13 9.36 -6.90 3.80
N LEU A 14 10.21 -6.41 4.70
CA LEU A 14 10.45 -4.97 4.87
C LEU A 14 10.97 -4.33 3.58
N LYS A 15 11.88 -4.99 2.86
CA LYS A 15 12.35 -4.53 1.55
C LYS A 15 11.21 -4.40 0.53
N LYS A 16 10.32 -5.40 0.46
CA LYS A 16 9.12 -5.35 -0.41
C LYS A 16 8.16 -4.22 -0.02
N VAL A 17 8.06 -3.90 1.27
CA VAL A 17 7.27 -2.76 1.72
C VAL A 17 7.86 -1.46 1.21
N THR A 18 9.18 -1.27 1.34
CA THR A 18 9.85 -0.06 0.80
C THR A 18 9.62 0.08 -0.69
N GLU A 19 9.92 -0.96 -1.48
CA GLU A 19 9.73 -0.96 -2.94
C GLU A 19 8.27 -0.70 -3.33
N GLY A 20 7.32 -1.31 -2.60
CA GLY A 20 5.89 -1.11 -2.83
C GLY A 20 5.41 0.30 -2.48
N VAL A 21 5.97 0.92 -1.43
CA VAL A 21 5.67 2.32 -1.06
C VAL A 21 6.22 3.29 -2.11
N GLU A 22 7.46 3.10 -2.57
CA GLU A 22 8.04 3.91 -3.64
C GLU A 22 7.22 3.80 -4.94
N THR A 23 6.83 2.57 -5.30
CA THR A 23 5.97 2.32 -6.46
C THR A 23 4.59 2.97 -6.29
N PHE A 24 4.00 2.88 -5.09
CA PHE A 24 2.73 3.53 -4.79
C PHE A 24 2.82 5.05 -4.95
N GLU A 25 3.89 5.68 -4.44
CA GLU A 25 4.08 7.13 -4.58
C GLU A 25 4.30 7.57 -6.03
N ASP A 26 5.08 6.82 -6.82
CA ASP A 26 5.26 7.09 -8.26
C ASP A 26 3.92 7.01 -9.03
N ILE A 27 3.13 5.96 -8.80
CA ILE A 27 1.81 5.83 -9.44
C ILE A 27 0.86 6.93 -8.95
N TRP A 28 0.90 7.28 -7.66
CA TRP A 28 0.06 8.34 -7.09
C TRP A 28 0.34 9.68 -7.78
N GLN A 29 1.62 10.03 -7.98
CA GLN A 29 2.00 11.23 -8.73
C GLN A 29 1.48 11.17 -10.18
N LYS A 30 1.55 10.00 -10.83
CA LYS A 30 1.00 9.80 -12.19
C LYS A 30 -0.51 9.98 -12.24
N VAL A 31 -1.27 9.53 -11.23
CA VAL A 31 -2.73 9.75 -11.15
C VAL A 31 -3.06 11.25 -11.10
N HIS A 32 -2.31 12.03 -10.31
CA HIS A 32 -2.53 13.47 -10.16
C HIS A 32 -2.08 14.29 -11.36
N ASN A 33 -1.00 13.86 -12.02
CA ASN A 33 -0.46 14.54 -13.20
C ASN A 33 -1.16 14.14 -14.51
N ALA A 34 -1.86 13.00 -14.53
CA ALA A 34 -2.59 12.54 -15.71
C ALA A 34 -3.73 13.50 -16.07
N THR A 35 -3.65 14.08 -17.27
CA THR A 35 -4.67 15.00 -17.79
C THR A 35 -5.76 14.30 -18.61
N ASN A 36 -5.52 13.07 -19.05
CA ASN A 36 -6.50 12.29 -19.82
C ASN A 36 -7.16 11.19 -18.98
N SER A 37 -8.43 10.91 -19.29
CA SER A 37 -9.27 9.98 -18.52
C SER A 37 -8.72 8.54 -18.54
N ASN A 38 -8.38 7.99 -19.71
CA ASN A 38 -7.91 6.60 -19.83
C ASN A 38 -6.65 6.32 -19.02
N GLN A 39 -5.65 7.21 -19.06
CA GLN A 39 -4.43 7.04 -18.27
C GLN A 39 -4.71 7.20 -16.79
N LYS A 40 -5.59 8.14 -16.41
CA LYS A 40 -5.99 8.31 -15.02
C LYS A 40 -6.65 7.05 -14.47
N GLU A 41 -7.62 6.47 -15.16
CA GLU A 41 -8.29 5.22 -14.77
C GLU A 41 -7.31 4.05 -14.69
N LYS A 42 -6.36 3.97 -15.64
CA LYS A 42 -5.29 2.97 -15.62
C LYS A 42 -4.42 3.12 -14.37
N TYR A 43 -3.95 4.33 -14.07
CA TYR A 43 -3.10 4.57 -12.91
C TYR A 43 -3.85 4.36 -11.60
N GLU A 44 -5.14 4.72 -11.51
CA GLU A 44 -5.98 4.43 -10.34
C GLU A 44 -6.14 2.92 -10.12
N ALA A 45 -6.31 2.14 -11.19
CA ALA A 45 -6.37 0.69 -11.12
C ALA A 45 -5.03 0.08 -10.65
N ASP A 46 -3.90 0.60 -11.13
CA ASP A 46 -2.58 0.14 -10.73
C ASP A 46 -2.26 0.55 -9.28
N LEU A 47 -2.64 1.76 -8.86
CA LEU A 47 -2.56 2.23 -7.48
C LEU A 47 -3.36 1.32 -6.53
N LYS A 48 -4.57 0.92 -6.95
CA LYS A 48 -5.42 -0.03 -6.21
C LYS A 48 -4.81 -1.43 -6.10
N LYS A 49 -4.09 -1.89 -7.12
CA LYS A 49 -3.36 -3.18 -7.06
C LYS A 49 -2.20 -3.08 -6.09
N GLU A 50 -1.43 -2.01 -6.13
CA GLU A 50 -0.26 -1.84 -5.28
C GLU A 50 -0.64 -1.71 -3.80
N ILE A 51 -1.67 -0.92 -3.48
CA ILE A 51 -2.13 -0.80 -2.08
C ILE A 51 -2.63 -2.13 -1.50
N LYS A 52 -3.23 -3.00 -2.32
CA LYS A 52 -3.64 -4.34 -1.89
C LYS A 52 -2.45 -5.24 -1.58
N LYS A 53 -1.31 -5.08 -2.27
CA LYS A 53 -0.07 -5.81 -1.94
C LYS A 53 0.49 -5.32 -0.60
N LEU A 54 0.56 -4.00 -0.40
CA LEU A 54 1.00 -3.40 0.85
C LEU A 54 0.11 -3.86 2.03
N GLN A 55 -1.22 -3.92 1.86
CA GLN A 55 -2.14 -4.47 2.86
C GLN A 55 -1.80 -5.90 3.27
N ARG A 56 -1.49 -6.78 2.32
CA ARG A 56 -1.09 -8.17 2.62
C ARG A 56 0.22 -8.22 3.42
N LEU A 57 1.21 -7.40 3.04
CA LEU A 57 2.46 -7.29 3.79
C LEU A 57 2.22 -6.75 5.20
N ARG A 58 1.31 -5.78 5.37
CA ARG A 58 0.91 -5.24 6.66
C ARG A 58 0.28 -6.30 7.57
N ASP A 59 -0.55 -7.19 7.03
CA ASP A 59 -1.13 -8.29 7.82
C ASP A 59 -0.11 -9.36 8.19
N GLN A 60 0.85 -9.64 7.31
CA GLN A 60 2.01 -10.48 7.64
C GLN A 60 2.87 -9.84 8.74
N ILE A 61 3.13 -8.54 8.67
CA ILE A 61 3.84 -7.80 9.73
C ILE A 61 3.05 -7.84 11.04
N LYS A 62 1.71 -7.73 10.99
CA LYS A 62 0.84 -7.85 12.17
C LYS A 62 0.99 -9.21 12.85
N SER A 63 1.06 -10.31 12.09
CA SER A 63 1.22 -11.65 12.68
C SER A 63 2.59 -11.81 13.35
N TRP A 64 3.64 -11.25 12.76
CA TRP A 64 4.97 -11.20 13.38
C TRP A 64 5.01 -10.34 14.65
N ILE A 65 4.35 -9.18 14.67
CA ILE A 65 4.22 -8.37 15.89
C ILE A 65 3.50 -9.15 17.00
N ALA A 66 2.53 -10.01 16.67
CA ALA A 66 1.85 -10.86 17.64
C ALA A 66 2.70 -12.04 18.12
N SER A 67 3.75 -12.43 17.38
CA SER A 67 4.62 -13.54 17.75
C SER A 67 5.51 -13.20 18.96
N ALA A 68 5.66 -14.18 19.87
CA ALA A 68 6.57 -14.10 21.01
C ALA A 68 8.03 -14.41 20.65
N GLU A 69 8.28 -14.98 19.45
CA GLU A 69 9.63 -15.31 18.98
C GLU A 69 10.45 -14.08 18.58
N ILE A 70 9.77 -12.95 18.33
CA ILE A 70 10.37 -11.70 17.92
C ILE A 70 10.51 -10.80 19.15
N LYS A 71 11.75 -10.57 19.56
CA LYS A 71 12.07 -9.74 20.73
C LYS A 71 11.96 -8.25 20.43
N ASP A 72 12.56 -7.81 19.33
CA ASP A 72 12.49 -6.41 18.88
C ASP A 72 11.47 -6.26 17.76
N LYS A 73 10.44 -5.44 18.01
CA LYS A 73 9.32 -5.19 17.10
C LYS A 73 9.33 -3.77 16.56
N SER A 74 10.35 -2.97 16.86
CA SER A 74 10.41 -1.54 16.55
C SER A 74 10.26 -1.30 15.05
N ALA A 75 11.11 -1.94 14.24
CA ALA A 75 11.02 -1.85 12.78
C ALA A 75 9.66 -2.35 12.24
N LEU A 76 9.14 -3.49 12.76
CA LEU A 76 7.84 -4.01 12.33
C LEU A 76 6.71 -2.99 12.57
N LEU A 77 6.73 -2.32 13.71
CA LEU A 77 5.74 -1.28 14.05
C LEU A 77 5.86 -0.06 13.15
N GLU A 78 7.08 0.38 12.83
CA GLU A 78 7.32 1.51 11.91
C GLU A 78 6.82 1.20 10.50
N TYR A 79 7.20 0.07 9.93
CA TYR A 79 6.78 -0.33 8.59
C TYR A 79 5.26 -0.59 8.52
N ARG A 80 4.65 -1.11 9.59
CA ARG A 80 3.20 -1.23 9.67
C ARG A 80 2.52 0.15 9.57
N LYS A 81 2.99 1.14 10.34
CA LYS A 81 2.45 2.52 10.31
C LYS A 81 2.66 3.18 8.95
N LEU A 82 3.81 2.93 8.32
CA LEU A 82 4.11 3.42 6.97
C LEU A 82 3.05 2.95 5.97
N ILE A 83 2.72 1.65 5.98
CA ILE A 83 1.67 1.10 5.11
C ILE A 83 0.30 1.69 5.44
N GLU A 84 -0.06 1.79 6.72
CA GLU A 84 -1.34 2.38 7.15
C GLU A 84 -1.50 3.82 6.65
N THR A 85 -0.41 4.61 6.64
CA THR A 85 -0.40 5.97 6.09
C THR A 85 -0.69 5.99 4.59
N GLN A 86 -0.06 5.09 3.82
CA GLN A 86 -0.34 4.99 2.38
C GLN A 86 -1.77 4.48 2.11
N MET A 87 -2.34 3.64 2.98
CA MET A 87 -3.73 3.22 2.89
C MET A 87 -4.71 4.37 3.10
N GLU A 88 -4.44 5.27 4.03
CA GLU A 88 -5.25 6.49 4.22
C GLU A 88 -5.15 7.42 3.01
N ARG A 89 -3.95 7.62 2.46
CA ARG A 89 -3.77 8.38 1.21
C ARG A 89 -4.56 7.78 0.05
N PHE A 90 -4.56 6.45 -0.09
CA PHE A 90 -5.34 5.76 -1.12
C PHE A 90 -6.85 5.96 -0.95
N LYS A 91 -7.37 5.94 0.29
CA LYS A 91 -8.80 6.15 0.55
C LYS A 91 -9.28 7.54 0.10
N VAL A 92 -8.44 8.56 0.23
CA VAL A 92 -8.76 9.92 -0.26
C VAL A 92 -8.92 9.90 -1.78
N VAL A 93 -7.93 9.35 -2.50
CA VAL A 93 -7.98 9.23 -3.96
C VAL A 93 -9.20 8.40 -4.41
N GLU A 94 -9.43 7.24 -3.80
CA GLU A 94 -10.56 6.37 -4.14
C GLU A 94 -11.91 7.08 -3.95
N ARG A 95 -12.03 7.92 -2.91
CA ARG A 95 -13.24 8.71 -2.67
C ARG A 95 -13.44 9.78 -3.75
N GLU A 96 -12.40 10.52 -4.08
CA GLU A 96 -12.46 11.58 -5.12
C GLU A 96 -12.83 11.01 -6.49
N THR A 97 -12.25 9.85 -6.85
CA THR A 97 -12.56 9.14 -8.10
C THR A 97 -14.01 8.66 -8.10
N LYS A 98 -14.47 8.01 -7.03
CA LYS A 98 -15.86 7.51 -6.95
C LYS A 98 -16.88 8.64 -6.99
N THR A 99 -16.68 9.72 -6.25
CA THR A 99 -17.61 10.87 -6.28
C THR A 99 -17.68 11.49 -7.68
N LYS A 100 -16.56 11.57 -8.42
CA LYS A 100 -16.55 12.04 -9.81
C LYS A 100 -17.23 11.07 -10.80
N ALA A 101 -17.15 9.76 -10.57
CA ALA A 101 -17.80 8.76 -11.41
C ALA A 101 -19.33 8.84 -11.33
N TYR A 102 -19.89 8.94 -10.11
CA TYR A 102 -21.35 9.07 -9.92
C TYR A 102 -21.93 10.38 -10.48
N SER A 103 -21.13 11.46 -10.54
CA SER A 103 -21.55 12.73 -11.15
C SER A 103 -21.60 12.70 -12.69
N LYS A 104 -21.14 11.62 -13.35
CA LYS A 104 -21.09 11.51 -14.81
C LYS A 104 -22.19 10.62 -15.41
N GLU A 105 -22.89 9.82 -14.60
CA GLU A 105 -23.94 8.89 -15.05
C GLU A 105 -25.38 9.43 -14.86
N GLY A 106 -25.55 10.74 -14.67
CA GLY A 106 -26.84 11.35 -14.30
C GLY A 106 -27.48 12.33 -15.31
N LEU A 107 -27.05 12.37 -16.57
CA LEU A 107 -27.71 13.16 -17.63
C LEU A 107 -27.71 12.37 -18.95
N GLY A 108 -28.61 11.40 -19.05
CA GLY A 108 -28.94 10.65 -20.26
C GLY A 108 -30.30 10.01 -20.10
#